data_AF-A0A2M6P0D6-F1
#
_entry.id   AF-A0A2M6P0D6-F1
#
_cell.length_a   1.000
_cell.length_b   1.000
_cell.length_c   1.000
_cell.angle_alpha   90.00
_cell.angle_beta   90.00
_cell.angle_gamma   90.00
#
_symmetry.space_group_name_H-M   'P 1'
#
loop_
_entity.id
_entity.type
_entity.pdbx_description
1 polymer ?
#
loop_
_entity_poly.entity_id
_entity_poly.type
_entity_poly.pdbx_seq_one_letter_code
_entity_poly.pdbx_strand_id
1 'polypeptide(L)'
;MAVHLPLTPEAKREAEELMASEKNILKPATGQPITTPQQDITLGCYYLTRYREGDDAPVTKFFSDETEAKFAYKNRLIGLQERVKVRFSHLSKFEENVSPLVETSIGRLFFNEILPDKLPYFNEAITKKHLSHIIRLLLEYYGQEITAQFLDRIKNLGFKYATKSGYSLGMDDFGQIDEKTAILAEGDEQVQLVREQYEEGLLTDS
;
A
#
# COMPACT_ATOMS: atom_id res chain seq x y z
N MET A 1 13.18 7.71 -24.77
CA MET A 1 14.38 7.38 -23.97
C MET A 1 15.49 7.05 -24.95
N ALA A 2 16.66 7.67 -24.85
CA ALA A 2 17.80 7.31 -25.69
C ALA A 2 18.41 5.99 -25.20
N VAL A 3 18.90 5.15 -26.13
CA VAL A 3 19.54 3.87 -25.81
C VAL A 3 20.96 3.94 -26.33
N HIS A 4 21.93 3.80 -25.43
CA HIS A 4 23.36 3.78 -25.75
C HIS A 4 23.92 2.38 -25.51
N LEU A 5 24.87 1.95 -26.34
CA LEU A 5 25.44 0.60 -26.30
C LEU A 5 26.93 0.66 -25.92
N PRO A 6 27.34 0.11 -24.76
CA PRO A 6 28.75 0.06 -24.37
C PRO A 6 29.50 -0.97 -25.23
N LEU A 7 30.59 -0.52 -25.86
CA LEU A 7 31.37 -1.37 -26.77
C LEU A 7 32.57 -2.03 -26.09
N THR A 8 33.30 -1.27 -25.26
CA THR A 8 34.51 -1.76 -24.60
C THR A 8 34.17 -2.72 -23.46
N PRO A 9 35.03 -3.72 -23.17
CA PRO A 9 34.78 -4.66 -22.08
C PRO A 9 34.69 -3.95 -20.72
N GLU A 10 35.45 -2.87 -20.51
CA GLU A 10 35.40 -2.06 -19.29
C GLU A 10 34.04 -1.37 -19.13
N ALA A 11 33.51 -0.77 -20.20
CA ALA A 11 32.21 -0.10 -20.16
C ALA A 11 31.05 -1.10 -19.98
N LYS A 12 31.16 -2.31 -20.54
CA LYS A 12 30.19 -3.39 -20.31
C LYS A 12 30.17 -3.79 -18.84
N ARG A 13 31.36 -4.00 -18.27
CA ARG A 13 31.53 -4.34 -16.86
C ARG A 13 31.00 -3.23 -15.95
N GLU A 14 31.28 -1.96 -16.25
CA GLU A 14 30.75 -0.82 -15.50
C GLU A 14 29.22 -0.77 -15.54
N ALA A 15 28.62 -0.99 -16.72
CA ALA A 15 27.18 -1.00 -16.88
C ALA A 15 26.52 -2.11 -16.05
N GLU A 16 27.10 -3.31 -16.04
CA GLU A 16 26.63 -4.46 -15.27
C GLU A 16 26.90 -4.32 -13.77
N GLU A 17 28.08 -3.84 -13.39
CA GLU A 17 28.52 -3.79 -12.01
C GLU A 17 27.96 -2.59 -11.23
N LEU A 18 27.82 -1.42 -11.88
CA LEU A 18 27.47 -0.15 -11.21
C LEU A 18 26.16 0.47 -11.72
N MET A 19 25.91 0.43 -13.03
CA MET A 19 24.74 1.13 -13.61
C MET A 19 23.45 0.29 -13.61
N ALA A 20 23.54 -1.00 -13.32
CA ALA A 20 22.39 -1.90 -13.30
C ALA A 20 21.28 -1.40 -12.37
N SER A 21 20.02 -1.48 -12.81
CA SER A 21 18.86 -0.95 -12.08
C SER A 21 18.61 -1.66 -10.75
N GLU A 22 18.94 -2.95 -10.67
CA GLU A 22 18.83 -3.78 -9.45
C GLU A 22 19.77 -3.34 -8.32
N LYS A 23 20.82 -2.57 -8.63
CA LYS A 23 21.76 -2.01 -7.64
C LYS A 23 21.37 -0.59 -7.24
N ASN A 24 20.72 0.13 -8.13
CA ASN A 24 20.36 1.54 -7.96
C ASN A 24 18.94 1.73 -7.38
N ILE A 25 18.66 1.06 -6.24
CA ILE A 25 17.35 1.08 -5.56
C ILE A 25 17.25 2.25 -4.56
N LEU A 26 18.38 2.77 -4.09
CA LEU A 26 18.46 3.82 -3.09
C LEU A 26 18.76 5.18 -3.71
N LYS A 27 18.19 6.23 -3.12
CA LYS A 27 18.56 7.60 -3.44
C LYS A 27 19.93 7.92 -2.82
N PRO A 28 20.97 8.30 -3.60
CA PRO A 28 22.31 8.55 -3.07
C PRO A 28 22.36 9.65 -1.99
N ALA A 29 21.47 10.63 -2.07
CA ALA A 29 21.44 11.76 -1.15
C ALA A 29 20.86 11.44 0.24
N THR A 30 19.88 10.52 0.33
CA THR A 30 19.11 10.31 1.58
C THR A 30 19.07 8.85 2.04
N GLY A 31 19.55 7.90 1.24
CA GLY A 31 19.46 6.47 1.54
C GLY A 31 18.03 5.92 1.55
N GLN A 32 17.05 6.69 1.09
CA GLN A 32 15.66 6.24 1.00
C GLN A 32 15.44 5.43 -0.30
N PRO A 33 14.58 4.41 -0.29
CA PRO A 33 14.26 3.64 -1.49
C PRO A 33 13.51 4.49 -2.52
N ILE A 34 14.03 4.55 -3.75
CA ILE A 34 13.40 5.29 -4.86
C ILE A 34 12.32 4.47 -5.57
N THR A 35 12.48 3.14 -5.60
CA THR A 35 11.59 2.18 -6.24
C THR A 35 10.43 1.74 -5.34
N THR A 36 9.90 2.68 -4.54
CA THR A 36 8.68 2.43 -3.77
C THR A 36 7.49 2.32 -4.72
N PRO A 37 6.68 1.24 -4.66
CA PRO A 37 5.51 1.10 -5.50
C PRO A 37 4.53 2.26 -5.32
N GLN A 38 3.91 2.67 -6.42
CA GLN A 38 2.97 3.80 -6.46
C GLN A 38 1.65 3.39 -7.11
N GLN A 39 0.62 4.22 -6.89
CA GLN A 39 -0.68 4.14 -7.55
C GLN A 39 -1.30 2.74 -7.47
N ASP A 40 -1.49 2.06 -8.61
CA ASP A 40 -2.24 0.82 -8.73
C ASP A 40 -1.63 -0.33 -7.93
N ILE A 41 -0.30 -0.40 -7.85
CA ILE A 41 0.37 -1.46 -7.06
C ILE A 41 0.00 -1.29 -5.59
N THR A 42 0.04 -0.04 -5.09
CA THR A 42 -0.35 0.30 -3.73
C THR A 42 -1.84 0.05 -3.51
N LEU A 43 -2.69 0.43 -4.47
CA LEU A 43 -4.13 0.17 -4.42
C LEU A 43 -4.44 -1.33 -4.33
N GLY A 44 -3.76 -2.15 -5.14
CA GLY A 44 -3.92 -3.60 -5.12
C GLY A 44 -3.48 -4.23 -3.80
N CYS A 45 -2.35 -3.78 -3.24
CA CYS A 45 -1.88 -4.22 -1.93
C CYS A 45 -2.84 -3.78 -0.80
N TYR A 46 -3.36 -2.56 -0.87
CA TYR A 46 -4.33 -2.05 0.09
C TYR A 46 -5.65 -2.83 0.01
N TYR A 47 -6.19 -3.03 -1.19
CA TYR A 47 -7.39 -3.83 -1.43
C TYR A 47 -7.21 -5.26 -0.91
N LEU A 48 -6.05 -5.87 -1.15
CA LEU A 48 -5.75 -7.21 -0.67
C LEU A 48 -5.78 -7.28 0.87
N THR A 49 -5.27 -6.27 1.57
CA THR A 49 -4.99 -6.35 3.01
C THR A 49 -6.02 -5.67 3.92
N ARG A 50 -6.93 -4.88 3.37
CA ARG A 50 -8.05 -4.23 4.07
C ARG A 50 -9.11 -5.25 4.53
N TYR A 51 -9.78 -4.97 5.66
CA TYR A 51 -11.00 -5.67 6.07
C TYR A 51 -12.26 -5.06 5.48
N ARG A 52 -13.26 -5.90 5.17
CA ARG A 52 -14.53 -5.46 4.57
C ARG A 52 -15.42 -4.64 5.51
N GLU A 53 -15.61 -5.12 6.74
CA GLU A 53 -16.58 -4.57 7.71
C GLU A 53 -15.93 -3.76 8.85
N GLY A 54 -14.69 -3.29 8.65
CA GLY A 54 -13.95 -2.54 9.67
C GLY A 54 -13.39 -3.41 10.80
N ASP A 55 -12.68 -2.79 11.75
CA ASP A 55 -11.94 -3.46 12.82
C ASP A 55 -12.83 -3.93 14.00
N ASP A 56 -14.14 -3.67 13.98
CA ASP A 56 -15.10 -4.04 15.05
C ASP A 56 -16.03 -5.23 14.69
N ALA A 57 -16.00 -5.71 13.44
CA ALA A 57 -16.85 -6.82 13.00
C ALA A 57 -16.52 -8.16 13.70
N PRO A 58 -17.52 -8.97 14.11
CA PRO A 58 -17.28 -10.22 14.82
C PRO A 58 -16.58 -11.27 13.95
N VAL A 59 -15.57 -11.95 14.52
CA VAL A 59 -14.93 -13.09 13.87
C VAL A 59 -15.85 -14.30 13.94
N THR A 60 -16.30 -14.77 12.78
CA THR A 60 -17.22 -15.91 12.68
C THR A 60 -16.53 -17.24 12.37
N LYS A 61 -15.31 -17.19 11.77
CA LYS A 61 -14.63 -18.38 11.22
C LYS A 61 -13.24 -18.58 11.82
N PHE A 62 -12.97 -19.83 12.15
CA PHE A 62 -11.74 -20.29 12.79
C PHE A 62 -11.12 -21.40 11.93
N PHE A 63 -9.81 -21.35 11.76
CA PHE A 63 -9.04 -22.32 10.99
C PHE A 63 -7.87 -22.84 11.81
N SER A 64 -7.57 -24.12 11.63
CA SER A 64 -6.54 -24.86 12.35
C SER A 64 -5.14 -24.60 11.81
N ASP A 65 -5.04 -24.20 10.53
CA ASP A 65 -3.79 -23.88 9.86
C ASP A 65 -4.00 -22.91 8.68
N GLU A 66 -2.92 -22.30 8.21
CA GLU A 66 -2.92 -21.42 7.03
C GLU A 66 -3.38 -22.14 5.76
N THR A 67 -3.01 -23.41 5.61
CA THR A 67 -3.39 -24.21 4.43
C THR A 67 -4.90 -24.45 4.35
N GLU A 68 -5.54 -24.70 5.49
CA GLU A 68 -6.98 -24.87 5.63
C GLU A 68 -7.72 -23.58 5.25
N ALA A 69 -7.24 -22.43 5.77
CA ALA A 69 -7.79 -21.12 5.43
C ALA A 69 -7.71 -20.85 3.92
N LYS A 70 -6.58 -21.15 3.28
CA LYS A 70 -6.42 -21.02 1.81
C LYS A 70 -7.33 -21.98 1.04
N PHE A 71 -7.55 -23.19 1.56
CA PHE A 71 -8.46 -24.16 0.96
C PHE A 71 -9.92 -23.67 1.02
N ALA A 72 -10.34 -23.10 2.14
CA ALA A 72 -11.67 -22.49 2.29
C ALA A 72 -11.88 -21.33 1.29
N TYR A 73 -10.86 -20.50 1.06
CA TYR A 73 -10.90 -19.45 0.04
C TYR A 73 -11.06 -20.02 -1.38
N LYS A 74 -10.31 -21.08 -1.71
CA LYS A 74 -10.43 -21.75 -3.03
C LYS A 74 -11.83 -22.32 -3.26
N ASN A 75 -12.47 -22.83 -2.22
CA ASN A 75 -13.86 -23.32 -2.27
C ASN A 75 -14.92 -22.21 -2.18
N ARG A 76 -14.51 -20.93 -2.17
CA ARG A 76 -15.39 -19.75 -2.09
C ARG A 76 -16.25 -19.70 -0.82
N LEU A 77 -15.82 -20.34 0.26
CA LEU A 77 -16.49 -20.31 1.56
C LEU A 77 -16.19 -19.03 2.34
N ILE A 78 -15.09 -18.35 2.01
CA ILE A 78 -14.63 -17.10 2.63
C ILE A 78 -14.19 -16.08 1.59
N GLY A 79 -14.38 -14.81 1.92
CA GLY A 79 -13.88 -13.69 1.13
C GLY A 79 -12.39 -13.39 1.37
N LEU A 80 -11.80 -12.60 0.48
CA LEU A 80 -10.40 -12.15 0.59
C LEU A 80 -10.16 -11.26 1.83
N GLN A 81 -11.14 -10.39 2.11
CA GLN A 81 -11.11 -9.33 3.12
C GLN A 81 -11.93 -9.68 4.39
N GLU A 82 -12.38 -10.94 4.49
CA GLU A 82 -13.15 -11.43 5.63
C GLU A 82 -12.21 -11.71 6.82
N ARG A 83 -12.66 -11.41 8.03
CA ARG A 83 -11.89 -11.63 9.26
C ARG A 83 -11.94 -13.10 9.66
N VAL A 84 -10.77 -13.69 9.85
CA VAL A 84 -10.62 -15.10 10.20
C VAL A 84 -9.60 -15.25 11.31
N LYS A 85 -9.82 -16.20 12.23
CA LYS A 85 -8.81 -16.59 13.20
C LYS A 85 -8.08 -17.82 12.68
N VAL A 86 -6.77 -17.68 12.46
CA VAL A 86 -5.93 -18.74 11.92
C VAL A 86 -4.88 -19.07 12.95
N ARG A 87 -4.68 -20.36 13.20
CA ARG A 87 -3.58 -20.83 14.03
C ARG A 87 -2.31 -20.89 13.20
N PHE A 88 -1.26 -20.22 13.65
CA PHE A 88 0.06 -20.23 13.01
C PHE A 88 0.93 -21.31 13.65
N SER A 89 1.60 -22.11 12.82
CA SER A 89 2.54 -23.15 13.23
C SER A 89 3.93 -22.59 13.58
N HIS A 90 4.36 -21.55 12.86
CA HIS A 90 5.64 -20.88 13.06
C HIS A 90 5.43 -19.44 13.55
N LEU A 91 5.74 -19.20 14.83
CA LEU A 91 5.64 -17.87 15.44
C LEU A 91 6.88 -16.99 15.24
N SER A 92 7.85 -17.43 14.43
CA SER A 92 9.13 -16.73 14.21
C SER A 92 8.99 -15.31 13.65
N LYS A 93 7.85 -15.00 13.00
CA LYS A 93 7.53 -13.68 12.44
C LYS A 93 6.74 -12.79 13.40
N PHE A 94 6.39 -13.29 14.58
CA PHE A 94 5.62 -12.60 15.61
C PHE A 94 6.52 -12.34 16.83
N GLU A 95 6.15 -11.35 17.64
CA GLU A 95 6.84 -11.08 18.90
C GLU A 95 6.71 -12.25 19.89
N GLU A 96 7.66 -12.40 20.82
CA GLU A 96 7.81 -13.58 21.70
C GLU A 96 6.59 -13.90 22.61
N ASN A 97 5.54 -13.08 22.62
CA ASN A 97 4.35 -13.24 23.48
C ASN A 97 3.01 -13.34 22.71
N VAL A 98 3.02 -13.66 21.42
CA VAL A 98 1.79 -13.74 20.63
C VAL A 98 1.13 -15.11 20.75
N SER A 99 -0.18 -15.11 21.01
CA SER A 99 -1.00 -16.33 20.99
C SER A 99 -0.88 -17.03 19.63
N PRO A 100 -0.83 -18.38 19.58
CA PRO A 100 -0.77 -19.10 18.32
C PRO A 100 -2.01 -18.86 17.43
N LEU A 101 -3.12 -18.37 18.00
CA LEU A 101 -4.33 -18.02 17.27
C LEU A 101 -4.32 -16.51 16.99
N VAL A 102 -4.00 -16.15 15.75
CA VAL A 102 -3.92 -14.77 15.30
C VAL A 102 -5.12 -14.45 14.42
N GLU A 103 -5.69 -13.28 14.64
CA GLU A 103 -6.77 -12.77 13.81
C GLU A 103 -6.21 -12.05 12.57
N THR A 104 -6.60 -12.48 11.38
CA THR A 104 -6.07 -11.98 10.11
C THR A 104 -7.12 -12.08 9.00
N SER A 105 -6.74 -11.75 7.76
CA SER A 105 -7.52 -12.06 6.55
C SER A 105 -6.74 -12.97 5.61
N ILE A 106 -7.45 -13.61 4.69
CA ILE A 106 -6.84 -14.39 3.62
C ILE A 106 -5.93 -13.53 2.76
N GLY A 107 -6.31 -12.28 2.50
CA GLY A 107 -5.48 -11.38 1.74
C GLY A 107 -4.18 -11.01 2.44
N ARG A 108 -4.19 -10.81 3.76
CA ARG A 108 -2.97 -10.62 4.56
C ARG A 108 -2.08 -11.87 4.58
N LEU A 109 -2.67 -13.07 4.61
CA LEU A 109 -1.89 -14.31 4.44
C LEU A 109 -1.16 -14.35 3.10
N PHE A 110 -1.85 -14.07 1.99
CA PHE A 110 -1.22 -14.04 0.67
C PHE A 110 -0.14 -12.95 0.54
N PHE A 111 -0.33 -11.81 1.20
CA PHE A 111 0.68 -10.76 1.23
C PHE A 111 1.92 -11.17 2.04
N ASN A 112 1.76 -11.81 3.20
CA ASN A 112 2.90 -12.23 4.01
C ASN A 112 3.64 -13.45 3.45
N GLU A 113 2.98 -14.27 2.62
CA GLU A 113 3.62 -15.39 1.90
C GLU A 113 4.66 -14.94 0.89
N ILE A 114 4.50 -13.75 0.29
CA ILE A 114 5.51 -13.22 -0.63
C ILE A 114 6.71 -12.60 0.09
N LEU A 115 6.63 -12.37 1.40
CA LEU A 115 7.69 -11.74 2.19
C LEU A 115 8.65 -12.81 2.75
N PRO A 116 9.96 -12.51 2.81
CA PRO A 116 10.94 -13.47 3.29
C PRO A 116 10.92 -13.62 4.82
N ASP A 117 11.58 -14.65 5.32
CA ASP A 117 11.36 -15.14 6.68
C ASP A 117 11.83 -14.23 7.82
N LYS A 118 12.82 -13.36 7.57
CA LYS A 118 13.33 -12.42 8.58
C LYS A 118 12.42 -11.21 8.80
N LEU A 119 11.43 -10.98 7.94
CA LEU A 119 10.49 -9.87 8.14
C LEU A 119 9.37 -10.27 9.10
N PRO A 120 8.89 -9.30 9.91
CA PRO A 120 7.74 -9.53 10.77
C PRO A 120 6.47 -9.76 9.95
N TYR A 121 5.47 -10.36 10.60
CA TYR A 121 4.16 -10.54 10.00
C TYR A 121 3.39 -9.20 9.98
N PHE A 122 3.02 -8.72 8.80
CA PHE A 122 2.25 -7.49 8.64
C PHE A 122 0.75 -7.77 8.72
N ASN A 123 0.15 -7.45 9.86
CA ASN A 123 -1.27 -7.64 10.12
C ASN A 123 -2.08 -6.34 10.11
N GLU A 124 -1.90 -5.54 9.07
CA GLU A 124 -2.58 -4.24 8.92
C GLU A 124 -2.91 -3.96 7.45
N ALA A 125 -3.70 -2.91 7.20
CA ALA A 125 -3.94 -2.45 5.84
C ALA A 125 -2.66 -1.78 5.29
N ILE A 126 -2.11 -2.37 4.24
CA ILE A 126 -0.84 -1.93 3.64
C ILE A 126 -1.07 -0.67 2.83
N THR A 127 -0.48 0.44 3.30
CA THR A 127 -0.48 1.73 2.61
C THR A 127 0.87 2.01 1.95
N LYS A 128 0.98 3.13 1.22
CA LYS A 128 2.26 3.58 0.65
C LYS A 128 3.37 3.69 1.72
N LYS A 129 3.03 4.13 2.94
CA LYS A 129 3.99 4.26 4.04
C LYS A 129 4.45 2.88 4.52
N HIS A 130 3.52 1.94 4.68
CA HIS A 130 3.85 0.56 5.06
C HIS A 130 4.74 -0.12 4.02
N LEU A 131 4.45 0.04 2.71
CA LEU A 131 5.32 -0.48 1.65
C LEU A 131 6.74 0.10 1.70
N SER A 132 6.87 1.41 1.91
CA SER A 132 8.18 2.05 2.06
C SER A 132 8.97 1.47 3.24
N HIS A 133 8.28 1.23 4.36
CA HIS A 133 8.89 0.60 5.54
C HIS A 133 9.32 -0.85 5.26
N ILE A 134 8.47 -1.66 4.61
CA ILE A 134 8.80 -3.04 4.21
C ILE A 134 10.05 -3.08 3.32
N ILE A 135 10.14 -2.18 2.34
CA ILE A 135 11.28 -2.12 1.42
C ILE A 135 12.55 -1.72 2.16
N ARG A 136 12.45 -0.81 3.13
CA ARG A 136 13.58 -0.47 3.99
C ARG A 136 14.07 -1.67 4.79
N LEU A 137 13.18 -2.44 5.41
CA LEU A 137 13.54 -3.66 6.14
C LEU A 137 14.15 -4.72 5.22
N LEU A 138 13.63 -4.89 4.01
CA LEU A 138 14.20 -5.79 3.00
C LEU A 138 15.65 -5.41 2.67
N LEU A 139 15.91 -4.12 2.47
CA LEU A 139 17.26 -3.63 2.19
C LEU A 139 18.21 -3.84 3.37
N GLU A 140 17.75 -3.58 4.60
CA GLU A 140 18.56 -3.74 5.81
C GLU A 140 18.92 -5.21 6.09
N TYR A 141 17.99 -6.16 5.88
CA TYR A 141 18.21 -7.58 6.21
C TYR A 141 18.76 -8.45 5.08
N TYR A 142 18.50 -8.09 3.82
CA TYR A 142 18.80 -8.93 2.64
C TYR A 142 19.61 -8.23 1.55
N GLY A 143 19.80 -6.91 1.63
CA GLY A 143 20.54 -6.14 0.64
C GLY A 143 19.75 -5.87 -0.65
N GLN A 144 20.43 -5.26 -1.63
CA GLN A 144 19.79 -4.67 -2.83
C GLN A 144 19.25 -5.73 -3.80
N GLU A 145 20.07 -6.73 -4.14
CA GLU A 145 19.75 -7.73 -5.18
C GLU A 145 18.50 -8.55 -4.82
N ILE A 146 18.43 -9.05 -3.58
CA ILE A 146 17.26 -9.78 -3.10
C ILE A 146 16.04 -8.86 -3.01
N THR A 147 16.23 -7.61 -2.60
CA THR A 147 15.14 -6.62 -2.56
C THR A 147 14.55 -6.37 -3.95
N ALA A 148 15.36 -6.31 -5.01
CA ALA A 148 14.87 -6.14 -6.38
C ALA A 148 13.88 -7.27 -6.77
N GLN A 149 14.21 -8.51 -6.43
CA GLN A 149 13.34 -9.66 -6.69
C GLN A 149 12.02 -9.58 -5.91
N PHE A 150 12.06 -9.14 -4.66
CA PHE A 150 10.84 -8.97 -3.85
C PHE A 150 9.99 -7.80 -4.32
N LEU A 151 10.59 -6.72 -4.81
CA LEU A 151 9.86 -5.61 -5.43
C LEU A 151 9.05 -6.07 -6.63
N ASP A 152 9.61 -6.95 -7.48
CA ASP A 152 8.87 -7.53 -8.60
C ASP A 152 7.73 -8.45 -8.15
N ARG A 153 7.91 -9.21 -7.05
CA ARG A 153 6.82 -10.01 -6.46
C ARG A 153 5.69 -9.12 -5.94
N ILE A 154 6.02 -8.04 -5.23
CA ILE A 154 5.05 -7.05 -4.73
C ILE A 154 4.32 -6.38 -5.90
N LYS A 155 5.05 -5.99 -6.96
CA LYS A 155 4.49 -5.42 -8.20
C LYS A 155 3.47 -6.36 -8.82
N ASN A 156 3.84 -7.62 -9.04
CA ASN A 156 2.96 -8.62 -9.67
C ASN A 156 1.73 -8.91 -8.80
N LEU A 157 1.90 -8.99 -7.48
CA LEU A 157 0.81 -9.16 -6.53
C LEU A 157 -0.14 -7.96 -6.58
N GLY A 158 0.40 -6.74 -6.50
CA GLY A 158 -0.35 -5.49 -6.53
C GLY A 158 -1.18 -5.38 -7.82
N PHE A 159 -0.59 -5.56 -9.00
CA PHE A 159 -1.34 -5.51 -10.25
C PHE A 159 -2.42 -6.59 -10.32
N LYS A 160 -2.13 -7.82 -9.90
CA LYS A 160 -3.12 -8.91 -9.90
C LYS A 160 -4.34 -8.57 -9.06
N TYR A 161 -4.15 -8.00 -7.88
CA TYR A 161 -5.26 -7.66 -6.98
C TYR A 161 -5.89 -6.30 -7.28
N ALA A 162 -5.17 -5.39 -7.93
CA ALA A 162 -5.74 -4.17 -8.51
C ALA A 162 -6.71 -4.49 -9.65
N THR A 163 -6.37 -5.45 -10.53
CA THR A 163 -7.32 -5.91 -11.55
C THR A 163 -8.52 -6.62 -10.94
N LYS A 164 -8.30 -7.48 -9.93
CA LYS A 164 -9.37 -8.21 -9.26
C LYS A 164 -10.28 -7.34 -8.40
N SER A 165 -9.82 -6.18 -7.94
CA SER A 165 -10.65 -5.27 -7.16
C SER A 165 -11.81 -4.72 -8.00
N GLY A 166 -11.66 -4.69 -9.33
CA GLY A 166 -12.65 -4.11 -10.23
C GLY A 166 -12.88 -2.63 -9.93
N TYR A 167 -11.90 -1.94 -9.34
CA TYR A 167 -12.03 -0.54 -8.99
C TYR A 167 -12.29 0.29 -10.25
N SER A 168 -13.40 1.01 -10.23
CA SER A 168 -13.80 1.98 -11.23
C SER A 168 -14.31 3.21 -10.51
N LEU A 169 -14.31 4.34 -11.20
CA LEU A 169 -14.78 5.60 -10.66
C LEU A 169 -15.88 6.13 -11.58
N GLY A 170 -17.09 6.25 -11.04
CA GLY A 170 -18.27 6.82 -11.69
C GLY A 170 -18.61 8.20 -11.15
N MET A 171 -19.60 8.86 -11.77
CA MET A 171 -20.09 10.15 -11.29
C MET A 171 -20.77 10.05 -9.92
N ASP A 172 -21.38 8.90 -9.62
CA ASP A 172 -22.09 8.66 -8.35
C ASP A 172 -21.14 8.42 -7.16
N ASP A 173 -19.85 8.17 -7.40
CA ASP A 173 -18.86 8.03 -6.32
C ASP A 173 -18.52 9.40 -5.69
N PHE A 174 -18.89 10.50 -6.35
CA PHE A 174 -18.77 11.85 -5.81
C PHE A 174 -20.03 12.19 -5.03
N GLY A 175 -19.92 12.14 -3.69
CA GLY A 175 -21.00 12.52 -2.80
C GLY A 175 -21.47 13.96 -3.04
N GLN A 176 -22.78 14.17 -3.02
CA GLN A 176 -23.35 15.52 -3.02
C GLN A 176 -23.07 16.17 -1.66
N ILE A 177 -22.72 17.45 -1.69
CA ILE A 177 -22.48 18.25 -0.48
C ILE A 177 -23.69 19.16 -0.31
N ASP A 178 -24.64 18.73 0.50
CA ASP A 178 -25.92 19.45 0.71
C ASP A 178 -25.69 20.86 1.30
N GLU A 179 -24.66 21.00 2.14
CA GLU A 179 -24.29 22.23 2.84
C GLU A 179 -23.63 23.27 1.92
N LYS A 180 -23.24 22.88 0.71
CA LYS A 180 -22.44 23.73 -0.21
C LYS A 180 -23.13 25.05 -0.50
N THR A 181 -24.44 25.06 -0.71
CA THR A 181 -25.20 26.27 -1.03
C THR A 181 -25.24 27.26 0.14
N ALA A 182 -25.38 26.76 1.37
CA ALA A 182 -25.35 27.59 2.57
C ALA A 182 -23.98 28.23 2.80
N ILE A 183 -22.90 27.45 2.65
CA ILE A 183 -21.52 27.94 2.79
C ILE A 183 -21.21 29.02 1.75
N LEU A 184 -21.69 28.84 0.51
CA LEU A 184 -21.50 29.85 -0.54
C LEU A 184 -22.27 31.14 -0.25
N ALA A 185 -23.52 31.03 0.23
CA ALA A 185 -24.32 32.20 0.57
C ALA A 185 -23.70 33.01 1.73
N GLU A 186 -23.19 32.33 2.76
CA GLU A 186 -22.46 32.98 3.85
C GLU A 186 -21.20 33.70 3.34
N GLY A 187 -20.43 33.05 2.46
CA GLY A 187 -19.26 33.67 1.83
C GLY A 187 -19.61 34.90 0.99
N ASP A 188 -20.70 34.82 0.21
CA ASP A 188 -21.18 35.94 -0.62
C ASP A 188 -21.63 37.12 0.25
N GLU A 189 -22.29 36.87 1.38
CA GLU A 189 -22.68 37.91 2.35
C GLU A 189 -21.44 38.61 2.96
N GLN A 190 -20.41 37.85 3.34
CA GLN A 190 -19.16 38.42 3.84
C GLN A 190 -18.45 39.26 2.78
N VAL A 191 -18.40 38.79 1.52
CA VAL A 191 -17.81 39.54 0.41
C VAL A 191 -18.59 40.83 0.14
N GLN A 192 -19.92 40.78 0.23
CA GLN A 192 -20.77 41.94 0.05
C GLN A 192 -20.53 42.99 1.14
N LEU A 193 -20.45 42.57 2.41
CA LEU A 193 -20.12 43.45 3.53
C LEU A 193 -18.76 44.15 3.33
N VAL A 194 -17.74 43.41 2.88
CA VAL A 194 -16.41 43.97 2.60
C VAL A 194 -16.45 44.97 1.45
N ARG A 195 -17.24 44.70 0.39
CA ARG A 195 -17.43 45.64 -0.72
C ARG A 195 -18.12 46.92 -0.29
N GLU A 196 -19.18 46.82 0.51
CA GLU A 196 -19.89 47.97 1.05
C GLU A 196 -18.94 48.84 1.90
N GLN A 197 -18.16 48.22 2.79
CA GLN A 197 -17.15 48.92 3.59
C GLN A 197 -16.04 49.58 2.73
N TYR A 198 -15.66 48.97 1.61
CA TYR A 198 -14.73 49.56 0.65
C TYR A 198 -15.34 50.77 -0.08
N GLU A 199 -16.58 50.67 -0.55
CA GLU A 199 -17.30 51.77 -1.21
C GLU A 199 -17.56 52.96 -0.26
N GLU A 200 -17.79 52.69 1.02
CA GLU A 200 -17.88 53.70 2.08
C GLU A 200 -16.53 54.33 2.45
N GLY A 201 -15.42 53.83 1.89
CA GLY A 201 -14.07 54.31 2.16
C GLY A 201 -13.48 53.88 3.51
N LEU A 202 -14.10 52.91 4.18
CA LEU A 202 -13.62 52.32 5.44
C LEU A 202 -12.47 51.33 5.22
N LEU A 203 -12.32 50.81 4.00
CA LEU A 203 -11.28 49.86 3.61
C LEU A 203 -10.43 50.39 2.44
N THR A 204 -9.16 49.99 2.39
CA THR A 204 -8.21 50.34 1.32
C THR A 204 -8.02 49.18 0.35
N ASP A 205 -7.68 49.48 -0.90
CA ASP A 205 -7.56 48.52 -2.03
C ASP A 205 -6.25 47.68 -2.01
N SER A 206 -5.68 47.44 -0.82
CA SER A 206 -4.34 46.84 -0.65
C SER A 206 -4.35 45.61 0.23
#